data_AF-A0A536SBN2-F1
#
_entry.id   AF-A0A536SBN2-F1
#
_cell.length_a   1.000
_cell.length_b   1.000
_cell.length_c   1.000
_cell.angle_alpha   90.00
_cell.angle_beta   90.00
_cell.angle_gamma   90.00
#
_symmetry.space_group_name_H-M   'P 1'
#
loop_
_entity.id
_entity.type
_entity.pdbx_description
1 polymer ?
#
loop_
_entity_poly.entity_id
_entity_poly.type
_entity_poly.pdbx_seq_one_letter_code
_entity_poly.pdbx_strand_id
1 'polypeptide(L)'
;MSAGAELPVLKKGALFGRLAQGRSAGVAVVTPNKRLSRELTLEFDAFQIGKALSVWEAPDILPFGAFVHRLYEDGLYADLSAELPMLLTPAQEEEVWKQVVGGSGLLAVEGAAAKCRDAWNLANLWRIRPGAGNQDTEAFARWLTHYKKKTENDLDTPRLPDALQRFLPELKRPKLVVAYAFDILPPQTKEFLDALGTEIAFCRPDPRSATVSRAAFDSAKHEIEAAARWARARLYAGGKRIGVVIPSLQED
;
A
#
# COMPACT_ATOMS: atom_id res chain seq x y z
N MET A 1 -17.60 18.82 -10.08
CA MET A 1 -17.90 17.60 -9.30
C MET A 1 -17.13 17.70 -8.00
N SER A 2 -17.81 17.50 -6.87
CA SER A 2 -17.50 18.09 -5.56
C SER A 2 -16.04 17.92 -5.11
N ALA A 3 -15.29 19.01 -5.14
CA ALA A 3 -14.04 19.14 -4.40
C ALA A 3 -14.39 19.35 -2.92
N GLY A 4 -14.03 18.39 -2.08
CA GLY A 4 -13.95 18.61 -0.62
C GLY A 4 -15.02 17.95 0.26
N ALA A 5 -15.86 17.04 -0.25
CA ALA A 5 -16.67 16.23 0.65
C ALA A 5 -15.74 15.26 1.42
N GLU A 6 -15.66 15.39 2.75
CA GLU A 6 -15.00 14.39 3.58
C GLU A 6 -15.68 13.04 3.36
N LEU A 7 -14.90 12.07 2.88
CA LEU A 7 -15.37 10.71 2.67
C LEU A 7 -15.94 10.14 3.99
N PRO A 8 -17.07 9.42 3.96
CA PRO A 8 -17.76 8.97 5.16
C PRO A 8 -16.85 8.07 6.02
N VAL A 9 -16.88 8.28 7.34
CA VAL A 9 -16.07 7.50 8.28
C VAL A 9 -16.88 6.33 8.82
N LEU A 10 -16.41 5.11 8.56
CA LEU A 10 -16.96 3.86 9.05
C LEU A 10 -16.19 3.38 10.29
N LYS A 11 -16.92 3.11 11.38
CA LYS A 11 -16.33 2.48 12.58
C LYS A 11 -15.92 1.03 12.29
N LYS A 12 -14.83 0.58 12.91
CA LYS A 12 -14.28 -0.78 12.70
C LYS A 12 -15.29 -1.89 12.99
N GLY A 13 -16.10 -1.77 14.04
CA GLY A 13 -17.16 -2.74 14.33
C GLY A 13 -18.23 -2.83 13.22
N ALA A 14 -18.59 -1.71 12.61
CA ALA A 14 -19.52 -1.68 11.48
C ALA A 14 -18.89 -2.28 10.21
N LEU A 15 -17.61 -2.00 9.96
CA LEU A 15 -16.84 -2.65 8.90
C LEU A 15 -16.85 -4.18 9.05
N PHE A 16 -16.55 -4.69 10.24
CA PHE A 16 -16.56 -6.12 10.52
C PHE A 16 -17.96 -6.72 10.38
N GLY A 17 -19.00 -5.98 10.77
CA GLY A 17 -20.38 -6.35 10.50
C GLY A 17 -20.69 -6.51 9.02
N ARG A 18 -20.20 -5.61 8.16
CA ARG A 18 -20.38 -5.70 6.69
C ARG A 18 -19.54 -6.84 6.09
N LEU A 19 -18.28 -7.02 6.51
CA LEU A 19 -17.43 -8.12 6.05
C LEU A 19 -18.00 -9.51 6.43
N ALA A 20 -18.64 -9.62 7.58
CA ALA A 20 -19.27 -10.86 8.03
C ALA A 20 -20.50 -11.28 7.19
N GLN A 21 -21.01 -10.40 6.32
CA GLN A 21 -22.07 -10.75 5.35
C GLN A 21 -21.51 -11.48 4.12
N GLY A 22 -20.18 -11.67 4.04
CA GLY A 22 -19.51 -12.36 2.95
C GLY A 22 -19.37 -11.51 1.68
N ARG A 23 -18.93 -12.12 0.58
CA ARG A 23 -18.66 -11.42 -0.68
C ARG A 23 -19.91 -10.87 -1.36
N SER A 24 -21.10 -11.41 -1.04
CA SER A 24 -22.38 -10.90 -1.56
C SER A 24 -22.66 -9.45 -1.15
N ALA A 25 -22.10 -9.02 -0.01
CA ALA A 25 -22.15 -7.62 0.44
C ALA A 25 -21.36 -6.66 -0.46
N GLY A 26 -20.45 -7.19 -1.29
CA GLY A 26 -19.67 -6.40 -2.24
C GLY A 26 -18.74 -5.38 -1.57
N VAL A 27 -18.21 -5.71 -0.38
CA VAL A 27 -17.26 -4.86 0.35
C VAL A 27 -15.84 -5.32 0.07
N ALA A 28 -15.00 -4.38 -0.38
CA ALA A 28 -13.55 -4.57 -0.45
C ALA A 28 -12.85 -3.57 0.48
N VAL A 29 -11.82 -4.01 1.20
CA VAL A 29 -11.01 -3.15 2.07
C VAL A 29 -9.65 -2.98 1.44
N VAL A 30 -9.25 -1.73 1.20
CA VAL A 30 -7.91 -1.38 0.73
C VAL A 30 -7.06 -0.89 1.89
N THR A 31 -5.82 -1.39 1.98
CA THR A 31 -4.84 -0.98 3.00
C THR A 31 -3.58 -0.37 2.36
N PRO A 32 -2.78 0.41 3.11
CA PRO A 32 -1.51 0.93 2.63
C PRO A 32 -0.47 -0.15 2.29
N ASN A 33 -0.52 -1.32 2.95
CA ASN A 33 0.52 -2.35 2.81
C ASN A 33 0.06 -3.75 3.26
N LYS A 34 0.82 -4.78 2.83
CA LYS A 34 0.58 -6.19 3.16
C LYS A 34 0.51 -6.47 4.66
N ARG A 35 1.34 -5.79 5.47
CA ARG A 35 1.35 -5.97 6.92
C ARG A 35 -0.02 -5.61 7.49
N LEU A 36 -0.57 -4.45 7.13
CA LEU A 36 -1.85 -3.99 7.66
C LEU A 36 -3.03 -4.82 7.14
N SER A 37 -3.01 -5.28 5.89
CA SER A 37 -4.00 -6.25 5.40
C SER A 37 -4.03 -7.51 6.27
N ARG A 38 -2.86 -8.10 6.53
CA ARG A 38 -2.76 -9.32 7.35
C ARG A 38 -3.27 -9.10 8.77
N GLU A 39 -2.85 -8.03 9.44
CA GLU A 39 -3.31 -7.73 10.81
C GLU A 39 -4.83 -7.53 10.86
N LEU A 40 -5.41 -6.83 9.89
CA LEU A 40 -6.86 -6.63 9.84
C LEU A 40 -7.63 -7.93 9.59
N THR A 41 -7.10 -8.82 8.75
CA THR A 41 -7.65 -10.17 8.55
C THR A 41 -7.65 -10.95 9.86
N LEU A 42 -6.54 -10.97 10.60
CA LEU A 42 -6.46 -11.66 11.89
C LEU A 42 -7.44 -11.11 12.93
N GLU A 43 -7.63 -9.79 12.97
CA GLU A 43 -8.62 -9.16 13.84
C GLU A 43 -10.06 -9.49 13.44
N PHE A 44 -10.34 -9.61 12.14
CA PHE A 44 -11.63 -10.06 11.64
C PHE A 44 -11.89 -11.54 11.98
N ASP A 45 -10.87 -12.40 11.85
CA ASP A 45 -10.95 -13.81 12.23
C ASP A 45 -11.26 -13.94 13.73
N ALA A 46 -10.57 -13.17 14.58
CA ALA A 46 -10.86 -13.11 16.01
C ALA A 46 -12.30 -12.63 16.30
N PHE A 47 -12.82 -11.69 15.51
CA PHE A 47 -14.21 -11.23 15.60
C PHE A 47 -15.22 -12.34 15.23
N GLN A 48 -14.94 -13.14 14.21
CA GLN A 48 -15.80 -14.26 13.80
C GLN A 48 -15.74 -15.42 14.81
N ILE A 49 -14.56 -15.73 15.38
CA ILE A 49 -14.41 -16.67 16.49
C ILE A 49 -15.23 -16.21 17.70
N GLY A 50 -15.21 -14.91 18.00
CA GLY A 50 -16.02 -14.33 19.08
C GLY A 50 -17.53 -14.49 18.89
N LYS A 51 -18.00 -14.75 17.67
CA LYS A 51 -19.39 -15.11 17.35
C LYS A 51 -19.66 -16.62 17.38
N ALA A 52 -18.71 -17.42 17.85
CA ALA A 52 -18.78 -18.88 17.89
C ALA A 52 -18.95 -19.55 16.51
N LEU A 53 -18.48 -18.91 15.43
CA LEU A 53 -18.41 -19.52 14.11
C LEU A 53 -17.15 -20.38 13.99
N SER A 54 -17.25 -21.51 13.30
CA SER A 54 -16.12 -22.41 13.00
C SER A 54 -15.60 -22.26 11.56
N VAL A 55 -16.42 -21.72 10.66
CA VAL A 55 -16.09 -21.49 9.24
C VAL A 55 -16.78 -20.20 8.79
N TRP A 56 -16.08 -19.38 8.01
CA TRP A 56 -16.62 -18.18 7.37
C TRP A 56 -15.93 -17.94 6.02
N GLU A 57 -16.54 -17.13 5.19
CA GLU A 57 -15.95 -16.69 3.94
C GLU A 57 -14.77 -15.74 4.19
N ALA A 58 -13.67 -15.91 3.45
CA ALA A 58 -12.49 -15.06 3.58
C ALA A 58 -12.83 -13.60 3.23
N PRO A 59 -12.48 -12.63 4.11
CA PRO A 59 -12.79 -11.22 3.88
C PRO A 59 -11.96 -10.67 2.70
N ASP A 60 -12.56 -9.77 1.92
CA ASP A 60 -11.84 -9.08 0.84
C ASP A 60 -11.02 -7.90 1.39
N ILE A 61 -9.79 -8.19 1.84
CA ILE A 61 -8.85 -7.22 2.42
C ILE A 61 -7.53 -7.29 1.64
N LEU A 62 -7.19 -6.23 0.92
CA LEU A 62 -6.03 -6.20 0.03
C LEU A 62 -5.22 -4.89 0.18
N PRO A 63 -3.89 -4.91 0.01
CA PRO A 63 -3.15 -3.68 -0.22
C PRO A 63 -3.62 -3.00 -1.50
N PHE A 64 -3.58 -1.66 -1.55
CA PHE A 64 -4.08 -0.90 -2.69
C PHE A 64 -3.56 -1.41 -4.05
N GLY A 65 -2.24 -1.63 -4.19
CA GLY A 65 -1.67 -2.13 -5.44
C GLY A 65 -2.21 -3.51 -5.86
N ALA A 66 -2.46 -4.42 -4.89
CA ALA A 66 -3.05 -5.72 -5.18
C ALA A 66 -4.53 -5.62 -5.56
N PHE A 67 -5.26 -4.65 -4.99
CA PHE A 67 -6.63 -4.36 -5.38
C PHE A 67 -6.71 -3.86 -6.84
N VAL A 68 -5.84 -2.93 -7.23
CA VAL A 68 -5.77 -2.45 -8.62
C VAL A 68 -5.36 -3.57 -9.58
N HIS A 69 -4.36 -4.38 -9.21
CA HIS A 69 -3.92 -5.52 -10.02
C HIS A 69 -5.04 -6.54 -10.23
N ARG A 70 -5.82 -6.85 -9.19
CA ARG A 70 -6.98 -7.73 -9.32
C ARG A 70 -8.01 -7.18 -10.31
N LEU A 71 -8.30 -5.87 -10.25
CA LEU A 71 -9.23 -5.25 -11.20
C LEU A 71 -8.71 -5.33 -12.65
N TYR A 72 -7.41 -5.22 -12.85
CA TYR A 72 -6.78 -5.43 -14.15
C TYR A 72 -6.92 -6.88 -14.64
N GLU A 73 -6.63 -7.86 -13.78
CA GLU A 73 -6.80 -9.28 -14.11
C GLU A 73 -8.26 -9.63 -14.42
N ASP A 74 -9.21 -9.14 -13.62
CA ASP A 74 -10.64 -9.30 -13.87
C ASP A 74 -11.05 -8.73 -15.24
N GLY A 75 -10.42 -7.64 -15.66
CA GLY A 75 -10.61 -7.05 -16.99
C GLY A 75 -10.05 -7.89 -18.13
N LEU A 76 -8.91 -8.56 -17.93
CA LEU A 76 -8.35 -9.49 -18.93
C LEU A 76 -9.24 -10.72 -19.16
N TYR A 77 -9.95 -11.17 -18.13
CA TYR A 77 -10.93 -12.26 -18.25
C TYR A 77 -12.28 -11.80 -18.81
N ALA A 78 -12.52 -10.49 -18.86
CA ALA A 78 -13.64 -9.89 -19.58
C ALA A 78 -13.25 -9.66 -21.05
N ASP A 79 -14.23 -9.24 -21.87
CA ASP A 79 -14.02 -8.94 -23.30
C ASP A 79 -13.09 -7.72 -23.55
N LEU A 80 -12.40 -7.20 -22.53
CA LEU A 80 -11.46 -6.07 -22.59
C LEU A 80 -10.01 -6.48 -22.84
N SER A 81 -9.73 -7.78 -22.96
CA SER A 81 -8.37 -8.30 -23.18
C SER A 81 -7.66 -7.71 -24.39
N ALA A 82 -8.39 -7.32 -25.44
CA ALA A 82 -7.83 -6.70 -26.65
C ALA A 82 -7.44 -5.22 -26.46
N GLU A 83 -8.01 -4.55 -25.46
CA GLU A 83 -7.81 -3.10 -25.23
C GLU A 83 -6.89 -2.79 -24.06
N LEU A 84 -6.77 -3.72 -23.10
CA LEU A 84 -5.91 -3.58 -21.95
C LEU A 84 -4.44 -3.75 -22.35
N PRO A 85 -3.57 -2.75 -22.07
CA PRO A 85 -2.14 -2.89 -22.31
C PRO A 85 -1.54 -4.05 -21.51
N MET A 86 -0.49 -4.67 -22.04
CA MET A 86 0.26 -5.69 -21.31
C MET A 86 0.94 -5.07 -20.09
N LEU A 87 0.71 -5.65 -18.91
CA LEU A 87 1.38 -5.26 -17.68
C LEU A 87 2.71 -6.01 -17.56
N LEU A 88 3.81 -5.26 -17.42
CA LEU A 88 5.12 -5.81 -17.15
C LEU A 88 5.13 -6.49 -15.79
N THR A 89 5.76 -7.66 -15.72
CA THR A 89 6.06 -8.33 -14.45
C THR A 89 7.13 -7.53 -13.68
N PRO A 90 7.21 -7.67 -12.35
CA PRO A 90 8.25 -7.00 -11.56
C PRO A 90 9.68 -7.30 -12.03
N ALA A 91 9.92 -8.51 -12.55
CA ALA A 91 11.21 -8.91 -13.10
C ALA A 91 11.51 -8.21 -14.43
N GLN A 92 10.51 -8.06 -15.31
CA GLN A 92 10.66 -7.30 -16.56
C GLN A 92 10.90 -5.81 -16.28
N GLU A 93 10.16 -5.21 -15.34
CA GLU A 93 10.39 -3.81 -14.95
C GLU A 93 11.82 -3.60 -14.44
N GLU A 94 12.32 -4.51 -13.59
CA GLU A 94 13.68 -4.48 -13.07
C GLU A 94 14.73 -4.57 -14.18
N GLU A 95 14.54 -5.51 -15.11
CA GLU A 95 15.44 -5.71 -16.24
C GLU A 95 15.49 -4.47 -17.14
N VAL A 96 14.35 -3.84 -17.43
CA VAL A 96 14.31 -2.59 -18.21
C VAL A 96 15.08 -1.48 -17.48
N TRP A 97 14.92 -1.34 -16.16
CA TRP A 97 15.71 -0.37 -15.38
C TRP A 97 17.21 -0.68 -15.41
N LYS A 98 17.61 -1.95 -15.28
CA LYS A 98 19.03 -2.37 -15.39
C LYS A 98 19.61 -2.01 -16.75
N GLN A 99 18.88 -2.23 -17.84
CA GLN A 99 19.32 -1.85 -19.18
C GLN A 99 19.49 -0.33 -19.34
N VAL A 100 18.53 0.45 -18.83
CA VAL A 100 18.58 1.92 -18.91
C VAL A 100 19.76 2.49 -18.11
N VAL A 101 19.97 1.99 -16.89
CA VAL A 101 21.06 2.45 -16.02
C VAL A 101 22.41 1.94 -16.52
N GLY A 102 22.50 0.67 -16.94
CA GLY A 102 23.73 0.06 -17.44
C GLY A 102 24.29 0.75 -18.69
N GLY A 103 23.43 1.29 -19.55
CA GLY A 103 23.83 2.08 -20.72
C GLY A 103 24.54 3.41 -20.40
N SER A 104 24.64 3.81 -19.13
CA SER A 104 25.26 5.06 -18.69
C SER A 104 26.71 4.95 -18.20
N GLY A 105 27.27 3.73 -18.15
CA GLY A 105 28.63 3.49 -17.66
C GLY A 105 28.77 3.43 -16.12
N LEU A 106 27.64 3.37 -15.40
CA LEU A 106 27.63 3.22 -13.95
C LEU A 106 28.07 1.81 -13.53
N LEU A 107 28.96 1.70 -12.54
CA LEU A 107 29.42 0.41 -12.02
C LEU A 107 28.37 -0.31 -11.17
N ALA A 108 27.60 0.43 -10.37
CA ALA A 108 26.61 -0.11 -9.43
C ALA A 108 25.20 -0.20 -10.04
N VAL A 109 25.07 -0.92 -11.16
CA VAL A 109 23.82 -0.95 -11.96
C VAL A 109 22.62 -1.43 -11.16
N GLU A 110 22.75 -2.55 -10.42
CA GLU A 110 21.61 -3.16 -9.74
C GLU A 110 21.02 -2.27 -8.64
N GLY A 111 21.89 -1.72 -7.77
CA GLY A 111 21.46 -0.83 -6.70
C GLY A 111 20.86 0.47 -7.22
N ALA A 112 21.41 1.02 -8.31
CA ALA A 112 20.86 2.22 -8.94
C ALA A 112 19.53 1.94 -9.65
N ALA A 113 19.38 0.81 -10.35
CA ALA A 113 18.14 0.39 -10.97
C ALA A 113 17.02 0.21 -9.94
N ALA A 114 17.31 -0.44 -8.80
CA ALA A 114 16.36 -0.59 -7.70
C ALA A 114 15.90 0.78 -7.16
N LYS A 115 16.83 1.70 -6.91
CA LYS A 115 16.51 3.07 -6.46
C LYS A 115 15.68 3.84 -7.49
N CYS A 116 15.97 3.68 -8.78
CA CYS A 116 15.17 4.32 -9.85
C CYS A 116 13.75 3.78 -9.88
N ARG A 117 13.57 2.46 -9.74
CA ARG A 117 12.24 1.84 -9.63
C ARG A 117 11.47 2.39 -8.42
N ASP A 118 12.10 2.45 -7.25
CA ASP A 118 11.47 2.96 -6.03
C ASP A 118 11.11 4.45 -6.16
N ALA A 119 12.00 5.25 -6.74
CA ALA A 119 11.74 6.66 -7.02
C ALA A 119 10.59 6.84 -8.02
N TRP A 120 10.50 5.99 -9.05
CA TRP A 120 9.41 6.02 -10.02
C TRP A 120 8.06 5.62 -9.40
N ASN A 121 8.06 4.59 -8.55
CA ASN A 121 6.88 4.20 -7.76
C ASN A 121 6.39 5.38 -6.91
N LEU A 122 7.30 6.00 -6.14
CA LEU A 122 6.99 7.11 -5.25
C LEU A 122 6.51 8.35 -6.02
N ALA A 123 7.16 8.66 -7.14
CA ALA A 123 6.81 9.77 -8.02
C ALA A 123 5.38 9.64 -8.59
N ASN A 124 4.96 8.44 -8.99
CA ASN A 124 3.58 8.22 -9.44
C ASN A 124 2.58 8.30 -8.30
N LEU A 125 2.87 7.59 -7.20
CA LEU A 125 2.00 7.52 -6.02
C LEU A 125 1.66 8.90 -5.46
N TRP A 126 2.67 9.79 -5.42
CA TRP A 126 2.56 11.15 -4.88
C TRP A 126 2.39 12.25 -5.93
N ARG A 127 2.26 11.90 -7.22
CA ARG A 127 2.15 12.87 -8.33
C ARG A 127 3.34 13.84 -8.41
N ILE A 128 4.52 13.39 -8.01
CA ILE A 128 5.76 14.16 -8.08
C ILE A 128 6.45 13.85 -9.41
N ARG A 129 7.07 14.85 -10.02
CA ARG A 129 7.92 14.66 -11.21
C ARG A 129 9.33 15.18 -10.90
N PRO A 130 10.38 14.60 -11.52
CA PRO A 130 11.73 15.11 -11.33
C PRO A 130 11.79 16.59 -11.69
N GLY A 131 12.21 17.41 -10.73
CA GLY A 131 12.44 18.84 -10.91
C GLY A 131 13.94 19.16 -11.03
N ALA A 132 14.28 20.45 -10.96
CA ALA A 132 15.67 20.85 -10.81
C ALA A 132 16.22 20.30 -9.49
N GLY A 133 17.42 19.74 -9.51
CA GLY A 133 18.00 19.06 -8.35
C GLY A 133 19.50 18.87 -8.47
N ASN A 134 20.03 17.90 -7.73
CA ASN A 134 21.43 17.51 -7.81
C ASN A 134 21.70 16.61 -9.03
N GLN A 135 22.96 16.22 -9.20
CA GLN A 135 23.40 15.32 -10.27
C GLN A 135 22.59 14.01 -10.33
N ASP A 136 22.22 13.44 -9.18
CA ASP A 136 21.41 12.22 -9.11
C ASP A 136 19.99 12.44 -9.64
N THR A 137 19.39 13.60 -9.35
CA THR A 137 18.07 13.97 -9.86
C THR A 137 18.08 14.12 -11.37
N GLU A 138 19.13 14.76 -11.91
CA GLU A 138 19.31 14.91 -13.35
C GLU A 138 19.57 13.56 -14.05
N ALA A 139 20.38 12.69 -13.44
CA ALA A 139 20.62 11.34 -13.93
C ALA A 139 19.32 10.52 -13.95
N PHE A 140 18.55 10.54 -12.85
CA PHE A 140 17.25 9.88 -12.78
C PHE A 140 16.29 10.42 -13.83
N ALA A 141 16.21 11.74 -14.04
CA ALA A 141 15.36 12.32 -15.08
C ALA A 141 15.73 11.83 -16.48
N ARG A 142 17.03 11.76 -16.80
CA ARG A 142 17.51 11.21 -18.08
C ARG A 142 17.14 9.74 -18.22
N TRP A 143 17.41 8.91 -17.22
CA TRP A 143 17.08 7.49 -17.23
C TRP A 143 15.57 7.26 -17.35
N LEU A 144 14.76 8.02 -16.62
CA LEU A 144 13.30 7.91 -16.68
C LEU A 144 12.76 8.17 -18.09
N THR A 145 13.33 9.11 -18.84
CA THR A 145 12.95 9.34 -20.25
C THR A 145 13.22 8.10 -21.11
N HIS A 146 14.36 7.44 -20.93
CA HIS A 146 14.71 6.22 -21.67
C HIS A 146 13.83 5.03 -21.24
N TYR A 147 13.56 4.91 -19.94
CA TYR A 147 12.66 3.90 -19.39
C TYR A 147 11.26 4.03 -20.01
N LYS A 148 10.68 5.23 -19.97
CA LYS A 148 9.35 5.50 -20.57
C LYS A 148 9.28 5.17 -22.05
N LYS A 149 10.35 5.46 -22.81
CA LYS A 149 10.43 5.13 -24.23
C LYS A 149 10.47 3.60 -24.45
N LYS A 150 11.22 2.86 -23.64
CA LYS A 150 11.28 1.39 -23.71
C LYS A 150 9.95 0.74 -23.33
N THR A 151 9.17 1.37 -22.46
CA THR A 151 7.88 0.87 -21.96
C THR A 151 6.71 1.69 -22.52
N GLU A 152 6.81 2.16 -23.76
CA GLU A 152 5.76 3.01 -24.35
C GLU A 152 4.50 2.22 -24.75
N ASN A 153 4.70 0.96 -25.15
CA ASN A 153 3.64 0.03 -25.55
C ASN A 153 3.15 -0.87 -24.42
N ASP A 154 3.90 -0.91 -23.30
CA ASP A 154 3.60 -1.73 -22.12
C ASP A 154 3.31 -0.85 -20.91
N LEU A 155 2.59 -1.42 -19.95
CA LEU A 155 2.26 -0.79 -18.69
C LEU A 155 3.20 -1.28 -17.60
N ASP A 156 3.67 -0.37 -16.76
CA ASP A 156 4.35 -0.74 -15.51
C ASP A 156 3.38 -0.61 -14.33
N THR A 157 3.75 -1.23 -13.21
CA THR A 157 2.99 -1.22 -11.97
C THR A 157 2.65 0.21 -11.50
N PRO A 158 3.56 1.20 -11.56
CA PRO A 158 3.25 2.57 -11.12
C PRO A 158 2.22 3.31 -11.95
N ARG A 159 2.16 3.05 -13.27
CA ARG A 159 1.19 3.66 -14.18
C ARG A 159 -0.13 2.90 -14.22
N LEU A 160 -0.19 1.68 -13.70
CA LEU A 160 -1.38 0.83 -13.73
C LEU A 160 -2.65 1.50 -13.19
N PRO A 161 -2.66 2.14 -12.00
CA PRO A 161 -3.87 2.81 -11.51
C PRO A 161 -4.42 3.84 -12.49
N ASP A 162 -3.54 4.62 -13.12
CA ASP A 162 -3.93 5.72 -14.03
C ASP A 162 -4.49 5.16 -15.34
N ALA A 163 -3.81 4.16 -15.90
CA ALA A 163 -4.22 3.52 -17.15
C ALA A 163 -5.55 2.78 -17.03
N LEU A 164 -5.86 2.24 -15.84
CA LEU A 164 -7.08 1.49 -15.58
C LEU A 164 -8.31 2.40 -15.43
N GLN A 165 -8.15 3.69 -15.13
CA GLN A 165 -9.27 4.61 -14.89
C GLN A 165 -10.31 4.63 -16.01
N ARG A 166 -9.88 4.58 -17.27
CA ARG A 166 -10.77 4.57 -18.45
C ARG A 166 -11.62 3.30 -18.57
N PHE A 167 -11.14 2.18 -18.03
CA PHE A 167 -11.81 0.89 -18.11
C PHE A 167 -12.70 0.61 -16.88
N LEU A 168 -12.57 1.40 -15.80
CA LEU A 168 -13.35 1.23 -14.56
C LEU A 168 -14.87 1.06 -14.76
N PRO A 169 -15.54 1.76 -15.70
CA PRO A 169 -16.97 1.56 -15.94
C PRO A 169 -17.34 0.13 -16.35
N GLU A 170 -16.47 -0.54 -17.10
CA GLU A 170 -16.66 -1.87 -17.67
C GLU A 170 -16.17 -2.99 -16.73
N LEU A 171 -15.29 -2.66 -15.79
CA LEU A 171 -14.79 -3.60 -14.79
C LEU A 171 -15.83 -3.91 -13.72
N LYS A 172 -15.77 -5.15 -13.21
CA LYS A 172 -16.55 -5.58 -12.06
C LYS A 172 -16.03 -4.90 -10.79
N ARG A 173 -16.80 -3.93 -10.30
CA ARG A 173 -16.43 -3.14 -9.12
C ARG A 173 -17.13 -3.63 -7.85
N PRO A 174 -16.49 -3.54 -6.68
CA PRO A 174 -17.19 -3.68 -5.40
C PRO A 174 -18.30 -2.63 -5.26
N LYS A 175 -19.31 -2.92 -4.43
CA LYS A 175 -20.37 -1.96 -4.06
C LYS A 175 -19.87 -0.90 -3.08
N LEU A 176 -18.91 -1.28 -2.25
CA LEU A 176 -18.26 -0.43 -1.27
C LEU A 176 -16.76 -0.74 -1.24
N VAL A 177 -15.94 0.30 -1.26
CA VAL A 177 -14.52 0.21 -0.95
C VAL A 177 -14.22 0.98 0.32
N VAL A 178 -13.56 0.33 1.28
CA VAL A 178 -13.15 0.95 2.54
C VAL A 178 -11.64 1.16 2.56
N ALA A 179 -11.20 2.41 2.59
CA ALA A 179 -9.80 2.76 2.82
C ALA A 179 -9.48 2.65 4.32
N TYR A 180 -8.73 1.62 4.70
CA TYR A 180 -8.42 1.31 6.10
C TYR A 180 -7.05 1.84 6.51
N ALA A 181 -7.03 2.68 7.56
CA ALA A 181 -5.82 3.12 8.26
C ALA A 181 -4.72 3.73 7.35
N PHE A 182 -5.13 4.53 6.36
CA PHE A 182 -4.25 5.49 5.70
C PHE A 182 -4.09 6.73 6.59
N ASP A 183 -2.86 7.03 6.99
CA ASP A 183 -2.53 8.28 7.70
C ASP A 183 -2.71 9.49 6.77
N ILE A 184 -2.13 9.36 5.57
CA ILE A 184 -2.35 10.24 4.43
C ILE A 184 -2.73 9.33 3.26
N LEU A 185 -3.83 9.65 2.58
CA LEU A 185 -4.17 8.96 1.35
C LEU A 185 -3.32 9.54 0.22
N PRO A 186 -2.45 8.76 -0.43
CA PRO A 186 -1.63 9.29 -1.51
C PRO A 186 -2.50 9.80 -2.66
N PRO A 187 -2.11 10.91 -3.34
CA PRO A 187 -2.91 11.51 -4.41
C PRO A 187 -3.35 10.53 -5.51
N GLN A 188 -2.46 9.68 -6.03
CA GLN A 188 -2.83 8.70 -7.05
C GLN A 188 -3.88 7.70 -6.52
N THR A 189 -3.73 7.25 -5.27
CA THR A 189 -4.70 6.36 -4.63
C THR A 189 -6.05 7.05 -4.48
N LYS A 190 -6.07 8.31 -4.03
CA LYS A 190 -7.29 9.09 -3.90
C LYS A 190 -7.99 9.26 -5.23
N GLU A 191 -7.28 9.73 -6.25
CA GLU A 191 -7.81 9.92 -7.60
C GLU A 191 -8.39 8.61 -8.17
N PHE A 192 -7.71 7.49 -7.96
CA PHE A 192 -8.21 6.18 -8.39
C PHE A 192 -9.50 5.76 -7.66
N LEU A 193 -9.55 5.92 -6.33
CA LEU A 193 -10.74 5.60 -5.55
C LEU A 193 -11.92 6.50 -5.91
N ASP A 194 -11.67 7.79 -6.15
CA ASP A 194 -12.68 8.75 -6.61
C ASP A 194 -13.20 8.38 -8.01
N ALA A 195 -12.33 7.91 -8.91
CA ALA A 195 -12.68 7.47 -10.26
C ALA A 195 -13.43 6.12 -10.30
N LEU A 196 -13.38 5.33 -9.23
CA LEU A 196 -13.98 4.00 -9.17
C LEU A 196 -15.51 4.04 -9.31
N GLY A 197 -16.15 5.16 -8.95
CA GLY A 197 -17.61 5.32 -9.08
C GLY A 197 -18.41 4.34 -8.21
N THR A 198 -17.85 3.96 -7.06
CA THR A 198 -18.47 3.10 -6.04
C THR A 198 -18.56 3.84 -4.71
N GLU A 199 -19.30 3.32 -3.73
CA GLU A 199 -19.31 3.91 -2.39
C GLU A 199 -17.90 3.80 -1.79
N ILE A 200 -17.33 4.93 -1.35
CA ILE A 200 -16.02 4.97 -0.70
C ILE A 200 -16.22 5.40 0.76
N ALA A 201 -15.60 4.70 1.70
CA ALA A 201 -15.56 5.08 3.11
C ALA A 201 -14.15 4.97 3.69
N PHE A 202 -13.84 5.76 4.70
CA PHE A 202 -12.62 5.59 5.50
C PHE A 202 -12.92 4.84 6.79
N CYS A 203 -12.03 3.93 7.16
CA CYS A 203 -12.05 3.35 8.49
C CYS A 203 -10.70 3.62 9.16
N ARG A 204 -10.73 4.43 10.22
CA ARG A 204 -9.56 4.67 11.06
C ARG A 204 -9.61 3.73 12.27
N PRO A 205 -8.46 3.27 12.77
CA PRO A 205 -8.41 2.59 14.07
C PRO A 205 -9.00 3.50 15.14
N ASP A 206 -9.77 2.93 16.06
CA ASP A 206 -10.31 3.70 17.18
C ASP A 206 -9.15 4.24 18.04
N PRO A 207 -9.14 5.54 18.37
CA PRO A 207 -8.18 6.09 19.31
C PRO A 207 -8.24 5.35 20.64
N ARG A 208 -7.09 5.07 21.24
CA ARG A 208 -6.99 4.46 22.56
C ARG A 208 -6.32 5.42 23.52
N SER A 209 -6.95 5.63 24.67
CA SER A 209 -6.29 6.28 25.80
C SER A 209 -5.16 5.38 26.28
N ALA A 210 -3.98 5.96 26.43
CA ALA A 210 -2.78 5.26 26.89
C ALA A 210 -2.03 6.12 27.90
N THR A 211 -1.40 5.48 28.88
CA THR A 211 -0.40 6.14 29.73
C THR A 211 0.90 6.24 28.95
N VAL A 212 1.30 7.46 28.61
CA VAL A 212 2.52 7.74 27.85
C VAL A 212 3.58 8.28 28.81
N SER A 213 4.81 7.78 28.71
CA SER A 213 5.95 8.25 29.50
C SER A 213 7.18 8.40 28.62
N ARG A 214 8.02 9.41 28.89
CA ARG A 214 9.32 9.61 28.23
C ARG A 214 10.43 9.51 29.27
N ALA A 215 11.48 8.77 28.94
CA ALA A 215 12.71 8.67 29.73
C ALA A 215 13.90 9.11 28.86
N ALA A 216 14.92 9.68 29.49
CA ALA A 216 16.19 10.03 28.85
C ALA A 216 17.30 9.17 29.45
N PHE A 217 18.28 8.82 28.62
CA PHE A 217 19.42 7.99 29.01
C PHE A 217 20.71 8.60 28.47
N ASP A 218 21.81 8.39 29.20
CA ASP A 218 23.11 9.00 28.87
C ASP A 218 23.80 8.34 27.66
N SER A 219 23.27 7.22 27.16
CA SER A 219 23.78 6.54 25.96
C SER A 219 22.70 5.68 25.30
N ALA A 220 22.86 5.42 23.99
CA ALA A 220 22.02 4.49 23.23
C ALA A 220 22.03 3.08 23.84
N LYS A 221 23.17 2.63 24.36
CA LYS A 221 23.29 1.34 25.06
C LYS A 221 22.38 1.30 26.30
N HIS A 222 22.40 2.33 27.14
CA HIS A 222 21.52 2.41 28.31
C HIS A 222 20.04 2.48 27.93
N GLU A 223 19.71 3.16 26.83
CA GLU A 223 18.35 3.21 26.30
C GLU A 223 17.86 1.82 25.87
N ILE A 224 18.66 1.06 25.11
CA ILE A 224 18.33 -0.29 24.67
C ILE A 224 18.18 -1.25 25.86
N GLU A 225 19.11 -1.19 26.83
CA GLU A 225 19.01 -1.99 28.06
C GLU A 225 17.74 -1.66 28.86
N ALA A 226 17.38 -0.38 28.96
CA ALA A 226 16.17 0.04 29.65
C ALA A 226 14.91 -0.42 28.92
N ALA A 227 14.87 -0.33 27.59
CA ALA A 227 13.79 -0.85 26.77
C ALA A 227 13.62 -2.38 26.95
N ALA A 228 14.72 -3.12 27.01
CA ALA A 228 14.70 -4.57 27.26
C ALA A 228 14.20 -4.90 28.69
N ARG A 229 14.67 -4.19 29.72
CA ARG A 229 14.18 -4.34 31.10
C ARG A 229 12.69 -4.01 31.20
N TRP A 230 12.25 -2.95 30.54
CA TRP A 230 10.83 -2.58 30.47
C TRP A 230 9.99 -3.67 29.80
N ALA A 231 10.43 -4.20 28.66
CA ALA A 231 9.72 -5.27 27.95
C ALA A 231 9.61 -6.53 28.82
N ARG A 232 10.69 -6.91 29.51
CA ARG A 232 10.70 -8.02 30.47
C ARG A 232 9.72 -7.79 31.63
N ALA A 233 9.69 -6.60 32.21
CA ALA A 233 8.76 -6.26 33.27
C ALA A 233 7.29 -6.35 32.81
N ARG A 234 6.99 -5.90 31.59
CA ARG A 234 5.65 -6.04 30.98
C ARG A 234 5.27 -7.50 30.75
N LEU A 235 6.22 -8.33 30.33
CA LEU A 235 5.98 -9.76 30.12
C LEU A 235 5.66 -10.46 31.46
N TYR A 236 6.44 -10.19 32.51
CA TYR A 236 6.17 -10.77 33.84
C TYR A 236 4.84 -10.28 34.44
N ALA A 237 4.40 -9.07 34.10
CA ALA A 237 3.07 -8.57 34.46
C ALA A 237 1.93 -9.21 33.62
N GLY A 238 2.22 -10.20 32.77
CA GLY A 238 1.23 -10.90 31.94
C GLY A 238 0.93 -10.21 30.60
N GLY A 239 1.74 -9.23 30.19
CA GLY A 239 1.60 -8.56 28.90
C GLY A 239 1.83 -9.54 27.73
N LYS A 240 0.83 -9.70 26.86
CA LYS A 240 0.87 -10.64 25.72
C LYS A 240 1.29 -10.01 24.38
N ARG A 241 1.24 -8.68 24.28
CA ARG A 241 1.56 -7.91 23.06
C ARG A 241 2.51 -6.79 23.43
N ILE A 242 3.80 -7.05 23.25
CA ILE A 242 4.87 -6.12 23.59
C ILE A 242 5.67 -5.90 22.31
N GLY A 243 5.81 -4.64 21.90
CA GLY A 243 6.62 -4.24 20.76
C GLY A 243 7.65 -3.21 21.18
N VAL A 244 8.87 -3.36 20.70
CA VAL A 244 9.95 -2.37 20.81
C VAL A 244 10.32 -1.96 19.40
N VAL A 245 10.27 -0.67 19.10
CA VAL A 245 10.55 -0.13 17.77
C VAL A 245 11.84 0.69 17.84
N ILE A 246 12.83 0.29 17.06
CA ILE A 246 14.12 0.98 16.94
C ILE A 246 14.20 1.49 15.49
N PRO A 247 14.22 2.82 15.26
CA PRO A 247 14.15 3.39 13.91
C PRO A 247 15.27 2.95 12.96
N SER A 248 16.49 2.74 13.46
CA SER A 248 17.70 2.44 12.66
C SER A 248 18.43 1.18 13.14
N LEU A 249 17.74 0.04 13.20
CA LEU A 249 18.35 -1.22 13.69
C LEU A 249 19.53 -1.72 12.83
N GLN A 250 19.73 -1.18 11.62
CA GLN A 250 20.76 -1.61 10.67
C GLN A 250 22.06 -0.79 10.71
N GLU A 251 22.15 0.24 11.57
CA GLU A 251 23.31 1.15 11.62
C GLU A 251 24.34 0.80 12.71
N ASP A 252 24.17 -0.32 13.43
CA ASP A 252 25.12 -0.82 14.45
C ASP A 252 25.93 -2.05 13.98
#